data_AF-A0A534FHY6-F1
#
_entry.id   AF-A0A534FHY6-F1
#
_cell.length_a   1.000
_cell.length_b   1.000
_cell.length_c   1.000
_cell.angle_alpha   90.00
_cell.angle_beta   90.00
_cell.angle_gamma   90.00
#
_symmetry.space_group_name_H-M   'P 1'
#
loop_
_entity.id
_entity.type
_entity.pdbx_description
1 polymer ?
#
loop_
_entity_poly.entity_id
_entity_poly.type
_entity_poly.pdbx_seq_one_letter_code
_entity_poly.pdbx_strand_id
1 'polypeptide(L)'
;NARWRGVRLREVLQRAGVAADALEVVFGGADAPVLAATPAFVKSLPVERALDESTLIAFEMNGRPLPHWNGAPARLVVPGWVGTYWMKHLASIHIEPRAFDGFWMKTAYRVPTGAFPGARFTSQETAETTPVTELLVNSLIVSPVSGARLSRGARAELAGKAWDGGTGIEGVEVSADGGQSWRDATLQRDLGRFAWREFRFVLDTSRAGRLDVAVRARSRNGAKQPDKLTPNPSGYHDNIVQTVSLEIA
;
A
#
# COMPACT_ATOMS: atom_id res chain seq x y z
N ASN A 1 -3.82 -8.43 0.08
CA ASN A 1 -5.25 -8.10 -0.12
C ASN A 1 -6.12 -8.99 0.75
N ALA A 2 -7.15 -8.46 1.41
CA ALA A 2 -8.11 -9.22 2.22
C ALA A 2 -9.42 -8.44 2.42
N ARG A 3 -10.52 -9.15 2.71
CA ARG A 3 -11.78 -8.54 3.14
C ARG A 3 -11.76 -8.38 4.66
N TRP A 4 -11.82 -7.15 5.15
CA TRP A 4 -11.84 -6.85 6.58
C TRP A 4 -13.25 -6.54 7.06
N ARG A 5 -13.58 -6.94 8.29
CA ARG A 5 -14.80 -6.53 8.97
C ARG A 5 -14.47 -6.10 10.40
N GLY A 6 -15.13 -5.03 10.82
CA GLY A 6 -14.77 -4.25 11.97
C GLY A 6 -15.82 -3.21 12.33
N VAL A 7 -15.51 -2.39 13.33
CA VAL A 7 -16.20 -1.11 13.58
C VAL A 7 -15.39 0.02 12.97
N ARG A 8 -16.04 1.11 12.58
CA ARG A 8 -15.32 2.30 12.14
C ARG A 8 -14.65 2.96 13.33
N LEU A 9 -13.37 3.31 13.19
CA LEU A 9 -12.64 3.98 14.27
C LEU A 9 -13.33 5.29 14.66
N ARG A 10 -13.83 6.05 13.67
CA ARG A 10 -14.56 7.31 13.90
C ARG A 10 -15.72 7.17 14.90
N GLU A 11 -16.45 6.05 14.88
CA GLU A 11 -17.61 5.83 15.74
C GLU A 11 -17.17 5.57 17.19
N VAL A 12 -16.01 4.94 17.38
CA VAL A 12 -15.40 4.74 18.70
C VAL A 12 -14.88 6.07 19.24
N LEU A 13 -14.16 6.84 18.43
CA LEU A 13 -13.62 8.15 18.83
C LEU A 13 -14.72 9.16 19.17
N GLN A 14 -15.78 9.23 18.35
CA GLN A 14 -16.92 10.11 18.62
C GLN A 14 -17.63 9.76 19.94
N ARG A 15 -17.73 8.47 20.29
CA ARG A 15 -18.29 8.04 21.58
C ARG A 15 -17.38 8.38 22.76
N ALA A 16 -16.06 8.33 22.57
CA ALA A 16 -15.09 8.72 23.60
C ALA A 16 -15.04 10.23 23.82
N GLY A 17 -15.44 11.01 22.81
CA GLY A 17 -15.36 12.47 22.80
C GLY A 17 -14.02 12.93 22.23
N VAL A 18 -14.07 13.56 21.05
CA VAL A 18 -12.89 14.16 20.42
C VAL A 18 -12.87 15.64 20.77
N ALA A 19 -11.83 16.08 21.49
CA ALA A 19 -11.65 17.48 21.82
C ALA A 19 -11.35 18.31 20.55
N ALA A 20 -11.69 19.60 20.57
CA ALA A 20 -11.51 20.48 19.42
C ALA A 20 -10.03 20.70 19.05
N ASP A 21 -9.12 20.55 20.01
CA ASP A 21 -7.68 20.66 19.87
C ASP A 21 -6.98 19.30 19.64
N ALA A 22 -7.74 18.21 19.46
CA ALA A 22 -7.18 16.91 19.14
C ALA A 22 -6.37 16.97 17.84
N LEU A 23 -5.11 16.54 17.90
CA LEU A 23 -4.18 16.60 16.77
C LEU A 23 -3.88 15.21 16.22
N GLU A 24 -3.60 14.25 17.09
CA GLU A 24 -3.25 12.88 16.74
C GLU A 24 -4.05 11.86 17.55
N VAL A 25 -4.22 10.68 16.97
CA VAL A 25 -4.71 9.50 17.69
C VAL A 25 -3.58 8.48 17.75
N VAL A 26 -3.17 8.12 18.96
CA VAL A 26 -2.06 7.22 19.25
C VAL A 26 -2.58 5.82 19.58
N PHE A 27 -1.93 4.80 19.02
CA PHE A 27 -2.35 3.41 19.09
C PHE A 27 -1.23 2.53 19.65
N GLY A 28 -1.54 1.78 20.70
CA GLY A 28 -0.65 0.79 21.32
C GLY A 28 -1.08 -0.64 21.01
N GLY A 29 -0.10 -1.50 20.73
CA GLY A 29 -0.29 -2.95 20.65
C GLY A 29 -0.03 -3.64 21.99
N ALA A 30 -0.48 -4.88 22.14
CA ALA A 30 -0.18 -5.73 23.29
C ALA A 30 1.22 -6.38 23.20
N ASP A 31 1.91 -6.25 22.07
CA ASP A 31 3.30 -6.68 21.93
C ASP A 31 4.25 -5.74 22.66
N ALA A 32 5.31 -6.32 23.23
CA ALA A 32 6.30 -5.61 24.00
C ALA A 32 7.71 -6.00 23.55
N PRO A 33 8.66 -5.05 23.62
CA PRO A 33 10.07 -5.36 23.40
C PRO A 33 10.60 -6.31 24.48
N VAL A 34 11.56 -7.16 24.12
CA VAL A 34 12.24 -8.05 25.07
C VAL A 34 13.14 -7.25 26.03
N LEU A 35 13.80 -6.20 25.52
CA LEU A 35 14.71 -5.36 26.29
C LEU A 35 14.03 -4.04 26.63
N ALA A 36 14.15 -3.60 27.89
CA ALA A 36 13.54 -2.36 28.36
C ALA A 36 14.02 -1.10 27.61
N ALA A 37 15.24 -1.12 27.07
CA ALA A 37 15.81 -0.01 26.30
C ALA A 37 15.26 0.07 24.85
N THR A 38 14.61 -0.98 24.36
CA THR A 38 14.04 -0.98 23.01
C THR A 38 12.68 -0.26 23.03
N PRO A 39 12.43 0.71 22.14
CA PRO A 39 11.15 1.41 22.09
C PRO A 39 9.99 0.47 21.75
N ALA A 40 8.88 0.55 22.51
CA ALA A 40 7.64 -0.14 22.20
C ALA A 40 7.10 0.29 20.82
N PHE A 41 6.45 -0.64 20.10
CA PHE A 41 5.84 -0.32 18.80
C PHE A 41 4.53 0.43 19.00
N VAL A 42 4.58 1.75 18.85
CA VAL A 42 3.43 2.65 18.99
C VAL A 42 3.39 3.56 17.76
N LYS A 43 2.20 3.73 17.20
CA LYS A 43 1.98 4.52 15.99
C LYS A 43 0.86 5.53 16.24
N SER A 44 0.86 6.62 15.49
CA SER A 44 -0.25 7.58 15.49
C SER A 44 -0.78 7.83 14.07
N LEU A 45 -2.00 8.36 14.02
CA LEU A 45 -2.62 8.93 12.82
C LEU A 45 -2.96 10.40 13.09
N PRO A 46 -2.95 11.28 12.06
CA PRO A 46 -3.64 12.56 12.17
C PRO A 46 -5.12 12.34 12.49
N VAL A 47 -5.74 13.23 13.26
CA VAL A 47 -7.13 13.04 13.70
C VAL A 47 -8.10 12.90 12.52
N GLU A 48 -7.89 13.62 11.42
CA GLU A 48 -8.72 13.56 10.22
C GLU A 48 -8.67 12.17 9.60
N ARG A 49 -7.48 11.56 9.61
CA ARG A 49 -7.30 10.20 9.08
C ARG A 49 -7.90 9.15 10.00
N ALA A 50 -7.83 9.36 11.31
CA ALA A 50 -8.47 8.49 12.29
C ALA A 50 -10.01 8.54 12.21
N LEU A 51 -10.56 9.71 11.84
CA LEU A 51 -12.00 9.95 11.65
C LEU A 51 -12.51 9.57 10.24
N ASP A 52 -11.61 9.22 9.31
CA ASP A 52 -11.96 8.77 7.98
C ASP A 52 -12.94 7.58 8.01
N GLU A 53 -13.90 7.57 7.09
CA GLU A 53 -14.97 6.57 7.02
C GLU A 53 -14.47 5.14 6.81
N SER A 54 -13.26 4.98 6.25
CA SER A 54 -12.67 3.71 5.88
C SER A 54 -11.68 3.18 6.91
N THR A 55 -11.29 3.97 7.91
CA THR A 55 -10.41 3.50 8.99
C THR A 55 -11.20 2.61 9.96
N LEU A 56 -10.75 1.37 10.14
CA LEU A 56 -11.45 0.35 10.91
C LEU A 56 -10.62 -0.15 12.10
N ILE A 57 -11.32 -0.47 13.18
CA ILE A 57 -10.86 -1.48 14.13
C ILE A 57 -11.47 -2.81 13.66
N ALA A 58 -10.65 -3.64 13.03
CA ALA A 58 -11.06 -4.93 12.46
C ALA A 58 -10.92 -6.07 13.48
N PHE A 59 -11.88 -6.99 13.46
CA PHE A 59 -11.89 -8.24 14.24
C PHE A 59 -12.06 -9.50 13.36
N GLU A 60 -12.34 -9.31 12.07
CA GLU A 60 -12.46 -10.38 11.08
C GLU A 60 -11.58 -10.09 9.84
N MET A 61 -10.96 -11.16 9.32
CA MET A 61 -10.22 -11.18 8.05
C MET A 61 -10.73 -12.34 7.20
N ASN A 62 -11.22 -12.03 6.00
CA ASN A 62 -11.80 -12.99 5.06
C ASN A 62 -12.99 -13.79 5.64
N GLY A 63 -13.83 -13.15 6.46
CA GLY A 63 -15.02 -13.77 7.05
C GLY A 63 -14.74 -14.76 8.19
N ARG A 64 -13.53 -14.74 8.75
CA ARG A 64 -13.15 -15.50 9.94
C ARG A 64 -12.55 -14.55 10.98
N PRO A 65 -12.57 -14.91 12.28
CA PRO A 65 -11.84 -14.16 13.31
C PRO A 65 -10.38 -13.94 12.90
N LEU A 66 -9.78 -12.82 13.32
CA LEU A 66 -8.39 -12.52 13.03
C LEU A 66 -7.46 -13.68 13.44
N PRO A 67 -6.57 -14.14 12.55
CA PRO A 67 -5.46 -14.99 12.97
C PRO A 67 -4.53 -14.23 13.92
N HIS A 68 -3.89 -14.94 14.85
CA HIS A 68 -3.00 -14.35 15.85
C HIS A 68 -1.96 -13.43 15.20
N TRP A 69 -1.17 -13.93 14.25
CA TRP A 69 -0.11 -13.16 13.59
C TRP A 69 -0.60 -11.95 12.76
N ASN A 70 -1.89 -11.90 12.46
CA ASN A 70 -2.55 -10.79 11.79
C ASN A 70 -3.18 -9.78 12.77
N GLY A 71 -2.98 -9.95 14.08
CA GLY A 71 -3.33 -8.97 15.10
C GLY A 71 -4.59 -9.30 15.89
N ALA A 72 -4.92 -10.58 16.08
CA ALA A 72 -6.05 -10.95 16.94
C ALA A 72 -5.91 -10.38 18.37
N PRO A 73 -7.02 -10.07 19.06
CA PRO A 73 -8.41 -10.16 18.59
C PRO A 73 -8.87 -8.95 17.78
N ALA A 74 -8.11 -7.84 17.81
CA ALA A 74 -8.45 -6.61 17.11
C ALA A 74 -7.19 -5.92 16.56
N ARG A 75 -7.30 -5.35 15.36
CA ARG A 75 -6.25 -4.54 14.74
C ARG A 75 -6.79 -3.26 14.14
N LEU A 76 -5.94 -2.28 13.97
CA LEU A 76 -6.21 -1.16 13.08
C LEU A 76 -6.01 -1.57 11.62
N VAL A 77 -6.93 -1.11 10.76
CA VAL A 77 -6.86 -1.19 9.30
C VAL A 77 -7.04 0.23 8.77
N VAL A 78 -6.05 0.73 8.01
CA VAL A 78 -5.98 2.10 7.50
C VAL A 78 -5.90 2.05 5.96
N PRO A 79 -7.01 1.79 5.24
CA PRO A 79 -6.98 1.44 3.83
C PRO A 79 -6.32 2.50 2.95
N GLY A 80 -5.39 2.10 2.09
CA GLY A 80 -4.66 3.04 1.23
C GLY A 80 -3.44 3.68 1.88
N TRP A 81 -3.20 3.48 3.18
CA TRP A 81 -1.94 3.85 3.84
C TRP A 81 -1.03 2.63 4.00
N VAL A 82 0.28 2.88 4.08
CA VAL A 82 1.28 1.83 4.31
C VAL A 82 1.03 1.05 5.61
N GLY A 83 1.46 -0.20 5.63
CA GLY A 83 1.12 -1.15 6.69
C GLY A 83 1.65 -0.82 8.09
N THR A 84 2.62 0.09 8.23
CA THR A 84 3.17 0.48 9.55
C THR A 84 2.10 1.04 10.48
N TYR A 85 1.09 1.73 9.96
CA TYR A 85 -0.02 2.27 10.76
C TYR A 85 -1.07 1.22 11.15
N TRP A 86 -1.03 0.02 10.57
CA TRP A 86 -2.05 -0.99 10.78
C TRP A 86 -1.74 -1.77 12.07
N MET A 87 -1.82 -1.09 13.21
CA MET A 87 -1.47 -1.63 14.53
C MET A 87 -2.16 -2.97 14.80
N LYS A 88 -1.37 -4.00 15.09
CA LYS A 88 -1.84 -5.33 15.47
C LYS A 88 -2.04 -5.42 16.98
N HIS A 89 -2.83 -6.40 17.43
CA HIS A 89 -3.05 -6.67 18.85
C HIS A 89 -3.45 -5.40 19.61
N LEU A 90 -4.34 -4.61 19.02
CA LEU A 90 -4.68 -3.26 19.46
C LEU A 90 -5.17 -3.28 20.91
N ALA A 91 -4.46 -2.59 21.80
CA ALA A 91 -4.67 -2.62 23.24
C ALA A 91 -5.06 -1.25 23.80
N SER A 92 -4.58 -0.16 23.19
CA SER A 92 -4.91 1.20 23.63
C SER A 92 -5.09 2.17 22.46
N ILE A 93 -5.93 3.18 22.69
CA ILE A 93 -6.20 4.30 21.78
C ILE A 93 -6.22 5.57 22.64
N HIS A 94 -5.36 6.54 22.33
CA HIS A 94 -5.26 7.83 23.03
C HIS A 94 -5.47 8.96 22.04
N ILE A 95 -6.30 9.94 22.40
CA ILE A 95 -6.49 11.17 21.62
C ILE A 95 -5.56 12.22 22.23
N GLU A 96 -4.66 12.78 21.44
CA GLU A 96 -3.61 13.68 21.91
C GLU A 96 -3.69 15.04 21.21
N PRO A 97 -3.59 16.16 21.95
CA PRO A 97 -3.57 17.51 21.36
C PRO A 97 -2.18 17.91 20.83
N ARG A 98 -1.23 16.97 20.78
CA ARG A 98 0.16 17.18 20.41
C ARG A 98 0.69 16.04 19.56
N ALA A 99 1.75 16.31 18.82
CA ALA A 99 2.42 15.30 18.02
C ALA A 99 3.03 14.22 18.93
N PHE A 100 2.81 12.94 18.61
CA PHE A 100 3.40 11.84 19.33
C PHE A 100 4.90 11.72 19.01
N ASP A 101 5.75 11.75 20.03
CA ASP A 101 7.21 11.83 19.88
C ASP A 101 7.94 10.47 19.97
N GLY A 102 7.19 9.37 19.92
CA GLY A 102 7.74 8.01 19.96
C GLY A 102 8.60 7.66 18.73
N PHE A 103 9.60 6.80 18.94
CA PHE A 103 10.60 6.42 17.93
C PHE A 103 10.02 6.01 16.58
N TRP A 104 8.96 5.19 16.57
CA TRP A 104 8.34 4.67 15.35
C TRP A 104 7.50 5.68 14.56
N MET A 105 7.36 6.91 15.07
CA MET A 105 6.77 8.06 14.38
C MET A 105 7.81 9.15 14.11
N LYS A 106 8.55 9.56 15.16
CA LYS A 106 9.52 10.64 15.10
C LYS A 106 10.75 10.31 14.26
N THR A 107 11.21 9.05 14.30
CA THR A 107 12.50 8.64 13.71
C THR A 107 12.33 7.65 12.56
N ALA A 108 11.60 6.56 12.77
CA ALA A 108 11.43 5.51 11.77
C ALA A 108 10.29 5.82 10.79
N TYR A 109 10.25 5.08 9.67
CA TYR A 109 9.20 5.19 8.65
C TYR A 109 9.06 6.60 8.07
N ARG A 110 10.18 7.22 7.70
CA ARG A 110 10.22 8.56 7.12
C ARG A 110 10.80 8.54 5.71
N VAL A 111 10.34 9.46 4.88
CA VAL A 111 10.83 9.72 3.52
C VAL A 111 11.21 11.20 3.40
N PRO A 112 12.07 11.58 2.44
CA PRO A 112 12.44 12.98 2.26
C PRO A 112 11.20 13.84 1.98
N THR A 113 11.11 15.01 2.62
CA THR A 113 9.96 15.91 2.46
C THR A 113 9.84 16.36 1.00
N GLY A 114 8.64 16.25 0.43
CA GLY A 114 8.36 16.62 -0.95
C GLY A 114 8.86 15.65 -2.03
N ALA A 115 9.51 14.54 -1.67
CA ALA A 115 10.01 13.57 -2.65
C ALA A 115 8.92 12.70 -3.28
N PHE A 116 7.81 12.48 -2.57
CA PHE A 116 6.70 11.63 -3.01
C PHE A 116 5.36 12.37 -2.88
N PRO A 117 4.41 12.13 -3.80
CA PRO A 117 3.06 12.68 -3.68
C PRO A 117 2.26 11.94 -2.61
N GLY A 118 1.17 12.56 -2.13
CA GLY A 118 0.21 11.95 -1.22
C GLY A 118 -0.11 12.82 -0.01
N ALA A 119 -0.93 12.29 0.89
CA ALA A 119 -1.29 12.95 2.14
C ALA A 119 -0.06 13.26 3.00
N ARG A 120 0.04 14.51 3.46
CA ARG A 120 1.09 14.94 4.40
C ARG A 120 0.67 14.63 5.83
N PHE A 121 1.66 14.29 6.66
CA PHE A 121 1.47 14.15 8.11
C PHE A 121 2.01 15.41 8.80
N THR A 122 1.25 16.51 8.67
CA THR A 122 1.73 17.87 9.01
C THR A 122 2.28 18.01 10.43
N SER A 123 1.66 17.38 11.43
CA SER A 123 2.12 17.43 12.82
C SER A 123 3.47 16.75 13.07
N GLN A 124 3.91 15.88 12.15
CA GLN A 124 5.13 15.08 12.26
C GLN A 124 6.18 15.47 11.22
N GLU A 125 5.87 16.37 10.28
CA GLU A 125 6.74 16.74 9.17
C GLU A 125 7.84 17.72 9.60
N THR A 126 9.05 17.52 9.06
CA THR A 126 10.17 18.46 9.18
C THR A 126 10.58 18.96 7.79
N ALA A 127 11.52 19.90 7.74
CA ALA A 127 12.07 20.38 6.47
C ALA A 127 12.77 19.26 5.68
N GLU A 128 13.36 18.28 6.38
CA GLU A 128 14.15 17.20 5.79
C GLU A 128 13.30 15.98 5.46
N THR A 129 12.38 15.60 6.36
CA THR A 129 11.66 14.34 6.25
C THR A 129 10.21 14.43 6.72
N THR A 130 9.37 13.54 6.21
CA THR A 130 7.97 13.37 6.60
C THR A 130 7.67 11.87 6.77
N PRO A 131 6.75 11.45 7.65
CA PRO A 131 6.33 10.05 7.72
C PRO A 131 5.84 9.52 6.36
N VAL A 132 6.17 8.28 6.02
CA VAL A 132 5.55 7.61 4.86
C VAL A 132 4.05 7.43 5.13
N THR A 133 3.16 7.79 4.21
CA THR A 133 1.70 7.78 4.43
C THR A 133 0.97 6.85 3.44
N GLU A 134 0.49 7.39 2.33
CA GLU A 134 -0.34 6.70 1.35
C GLU A 134 0.46 5.69 0.52
N LEU A 135 -0.21 4.67 0.00
CA LEU A 135 0.37 3.81 -1.03
C LEU A 135 0.42 4.59 -2.35
N LEU A 136 1.56 4.52 -3.04
CA LEU A 136 1.64 5.03 -4.41
C LEU A 136 0.97 4.05 -5.38
N VAL A 137 0.53 4.57 -6.53
CA VAL A 137 0.13 3.74 -7.66
C VAL A 137 1.28 2.80 -8.03
N ASN A 138 0.95 1.52 -8.18
CA ASN A 138 1.94 0.49 -8.49
C ASN A 138 1.25 -0.70 -9.19
N SER A 139 2.04 -1.49 -9.91
CA SER A 139 1.62 -2.73 -10.53
C SER A 139 2.77 -3.73 -10.58
N LEU A 140 2.41 -5.01 -10.56
CA LEU A 140 3.34 -6.11 -10.71
C LEU A 140 2.78 -7.21 -11.60
N ILE A 141 3.70 -7.90 -12.27
CA ILE A 141 3.50 -9.15 -12.99
C ILE A 141 3.58 -10.29 -11.98
N VAL A 142 2.52 -11.08 -11.90
CA VAL A 142 2.47 -12.31 -11.08
C VAL A 142 2.96 -13.50 -11.89
N SER A 143 2.59 -13.56 -13.17
CA SER A 143 2.99 -14.62 -14.08
C SER A 143 2.91 -14.15 -15.54
N PRO A 144 3.80 -14.64 -16.43
CA PRO A 144 4.97 -15.46 -16.15
C PRO A 144 6.07 -14.69 -15.39
N VAL A 145 7.01 -15.43 -14.80
CA VAL A 145 8.20 -14.85 -14.12
C VAL A 145 9.34 -14.61 -15.11
N SER A 146 10.26 -13.71 -14.77
CA SER A 146 11.45 -13.49 -15.60
C SER A 146 12.25 -14.78 -15.79
N GLY A 147 12.69 -15.04 -17.02
CA GLY A 147 13.36 -16.27 -17.45
C GLY A 147 12.42 -17.38 -17.92
N ALA A 148 11.09 -17.19 -17.83
CA ALA A 148 10.14 -18.20 -18.31
C ALA A 148 10.24 -18.40 -19.83
N ARG A 149 10.12 -19.66 -20.25
CA ARG A 149 10.06 -20.05 -21.66
C ARG A 149 8.60 -20.27 -22.07
N LEU A 150 8.18 -19.61 -23.15
CA LEU A 150 6.87 -19.73 -23.75
C LEU A 150 6.99 -20.46 -25.08
N SER A 151 6.05 -21.35 -25.38
CA SER A 151 6.04 -22.06 -26.67
C SER A 151 5.61 -21.14 -27.80
N ARG A 152 6.35 -21.16 -28.91
CA ARG A 152 6.02 -20.40 -30.12
C ARG A 152 4.63 -20.78 -30.65
N GLY A 153 3.81 -19.78 -30.92
CA GLY A 153 2.45 -19.94 -31.43
C GLY A 153 1.42 -20.46 -30.43
N ALA A 154 1.83 -20.80 -29.20
CA ALA A 154 0.90 -21.19 -28.15
C ALA A 154 0.29 -19.96 -27.48
N ARG A 155 -0.96 -20.08 -27.03
CA ARG A 155 -1.60 -19.01 -26.25
C ARG A 155 -0.84 -18.80 -24.94
N ALA A 156 -0.34 -17.58 -24.74
CA ALA A 156 0.27 -17.14 -23.50
C ALA A 156 -0.41 -15.87 -22.97
N GLU A 157 -0.53 -15.77 -21.65
CA GLU A 157 -1.18 -14.65 -20.99
C GLU A 157 -0.36 -14.18 -19.79
N LEU A 158 -0.15 -12.87 -19.74
CA LEU A 158 0.36 -12.15 -18.59
C LEU A 158 -0.79 -11.95 -17.59
N ALA A 159 -0.56 -12.29 -16.33
CA ALA A 159 -1.46 -11.97 -15.22
C ALA A 159 -0.72 -11.16 -14.18
N GLY A 160 -1.37 -10.11 -13.68
CA GLY A 160 -0.77 -9.21 -12.72
C GLY A 160 -1.78 -8.52 -11.82
N LYS A 161 -1.26 -7.65 -10.97
CA LYS A 161 -2.01 -6.91 -9.96
C LYS A 161 -1.56 -5.46 -9.94
N ALA A 162 -2.51 -4.54 -9.80
CA ALA A 162 -2.27 -3.12 -9.66
C ALA A 162 -3.02 -2.58 -8.43
N TRP A 163 -2.53 -1.49 -7.84
CA TRP A 163 -3.16 -0.85 -6.68
C TRP A 163 -2.71 0.60 -6.55
N ASP A 164 -3.43 1.35 -5.71
CA ASP A 164 -3.06 2.71 -5.31
C ASP A 164 -3.52 3.02 -3.88
N GLY A 165 -3.42 4.29 -3.48
CA GLY A 165 -3.84 4.79 -2.17
C GLY A 165 -5.37 4.86 -1.96
N GLY A 166 -6.19 4.40 -2.91
CA GLY A 166 -7.65 4.40 -2.78
C GLY A 166 -8.40 5.29 -3.76
N THR A 167 -7.75 5.88 -4.75
CA THR A 167 -8.46 6.59 -5.84
C THR A 167 -9.05 5.60 -6.85
N GLY A 168 -8.48 4.39 -6.91
CA GLY A 168 -8.85 3.31 -7.78
C GLY A 168 -7.99 3.29 -9.05
N ILE A 169 -7.67 2.08 -9.52
CA ILE A 169 -6.97 1.87 -10.77
C ILE A 169 -7.91 2.19 -11.95
N GLU A 170 -7.45 3.06 -12.83
CA GLU A 170 -8.11 3.39 -14.10
C GLU A 170 -7.70 2.40 -15.19
N GLY A 171 -6.41 2.09 -15.28
CA GLY A 171 -5.88 1.22 -16.32
C GLY A 171 -4.51 0.65 -15.98
N VAL A 172 -4.13 -0.41 -16.67
CA VAL A 172 -2.77 -0.97 -16.66
C VAL A 172 -2.31 -1.08 -18.10
N GLU A 173 -1.15 -0.51 -18.39
CA GLU A 173 -0.50 -0.61 -19.68
C GLU A 173 0.57 -1.69 -19.64
N VAL A 174 0.68 -2.45 -20.73
CA VAL A 174 1.69 -3.48 -20.95
C VAL A 174 2.50 -3.10 -22.18
N SER A 175 3.82 -3.13 -22.04
CA SER A 175 4.75 -3.14 -23.16
C SER A 175 5.31 -4.54 -23.32
N ALA A 176 5.52 -4.95 -24.57
CA ALA A 176 6.16 -6.22 -24.93
C ALA A 176 7.38 -6.01 -25.85
N ASP A 177 7.96 -4.80 -25.81
CA ASP A 177 9.07 -4.35 -26.64
C ASP A 177 10.09 -3.51 -25.84
N GLY A 178 10.21 -3.77 -24.53
CA GLY A 178 11.15 -3.06 -23.66
C GLY A 178 10.75 -1.61 -23.36
N GLY A 179 9.46 -1.29 -23.39
CA GLY A 179 8.90 0.03 -23.04
C GLY A 179 8.69 0.98 -24.21
N GLN A 180 8.92 0.54 -25.46
CA GLN A 180 8.81 1.39 -26.65
C GLN A 180 7.36 1.68 -27.04
N SER A 181 6.48 0.68 -26.93
CA SER A 181 5.04 0.82 -27.15
C SER A 181 4.23 0.20 -26.01
N TRP A 182 3.02 0.72 -25.81
CA TRP A 182 2.16 0.38 -24.68
C TRP A 182 0.75 0.08 -25.14
N ARG A 183 0.14 -0.96 -24.56
CA ARG A 183 -1.24 -1.38 -24.83
C ARG A 183 -1.97 -1.63 -23.53
N ASP A 184 -3.25 -1.30 -23.47
CA ASP A 184 -4.04 -1.55 -22.26
C ASP A 184 -4.24 -3.06 -22.04
N ALA A 185 -4.08 -3.48 -20.79
CA ALA A 185 -4.49 -4.77 -20.28
C ALA A 185 -5.98 -4.80 -19.96
N THR A 186 -6.55 -6.00 -19.95
CA THR A 186 -7.93 -6.21 -19.51
C THR A 186 -7.98 -6.25 -17.98
N LEU A 187 -8.49 -5.18 -17.37
CA LEU A 187 -8.79 -5.16 -15.94
C LEU A 187 -9.85 -6.20 -15.59
N GLN A 188 -9.58 -7.00 -14.57
CA GLN A 188 -10.50 -8.02 -14.05
C GLN A 188 -11.52 -7.37 -13.10
N ARG A 189 -12.25 -8.19 -12.32
CA ARG A 189 -13.30 -7.74 -11.39
C ARG A 189 -12.80 -6.64 -10.44
N ASP A 190 -13.64 -5.61 -10.26
CA ASP A 190 -13.47 -4.60 -9.21
C ASP A 190 -13.93 -5.15 -7.85
N LEU A 191 -13.08 -5.06 -6.83
CA LEU A 191 -13.38 -5.47 -5.46
C LEU A 191 -13.44 -4.27 -4.49
N GLY A 192 -13.37 -3.04 -5.01
CA GLY A 192 -13.39 -1.80 -4.25
C GLY A 192 -12.07 -1.02 -4.35
N ARG A 193 -12.13 0.30 -4.13
CA ARG A 193 -11.04 1.24 -4.38
C ARG A 193 -9.71 0.95 -3.65
N PHE A 194 -9.76 0.23 -2.52
CA PHE A 194 -8.57 -0.15 -1.74
C PHE A 194 -8.08 -1.58 -2.00
N ALA A 195 -8.81 -2.36 -2.80
CA ALA A 195 -8.41 -3.70 -3.18
C ALA A 195 -7.44 -3.67 -4.36
N TRP A 196 -6.59 -4.68 -4.45
CA TRP A 196 -5.80 -4.89 -5.66
C TRP A 196 -6.72 -5.12 -6.86
N ARG A 197 -6.43 -4.45 -7.97
CA ARG A 197 -7.06 -4.66 -9.28
C ARG A 197 -6.24 -5.67 -10.08
N GLU A 198 -6.80 -6.85 -10.30
CA GLU A 198 -6.18 -7.84 -11.18
C GLU A 198 -6.29 -7.41 -12.64
N PHE A 199 -5.29 -7.77 -13.46
CA PHE A 199 -5.30 -7.53 -14.90
C PHE A 199 -4.74 -8.72 -15.67
N ARG A 200 -5.15 -8.83 -16.94
CA ARG A 200 -4.67 -9.86 -17.88
C ARG A 200 -4.29 -9.24 -19.22
N PHE A 201 -3.27 -9.78 -19.88
CA PHE A 201 -2.85 -9.35 -21.21
C PHE A 201 -2.34 -10.54 -22.03
N VAL A 202 -2.86 -10.71 -23.25
CA VAL A 202 -2.43 -11.79 -24.14
C VAL A 202 -1.10 -11.41 -24.80
N LEU A 203 -0.10 -12.28 -24.67
CA LEU A 203 1.22 -12.09 -25.27
C LEU A 203 1.24 -12.63 -26.70
N ASP A 204 1.87 -11.90 -27.61
CA ASP A 204 2.17 -12.40 -28.95
C ASP A 204 3.38 -13.34 -28.90
N THR A 205 3.14 -14.63 -29.12
CA THR A 205 4.15 -15.68 -29.15
C THR A 205 4.46 -16.17 -30.57
N SER A 206 4.01 -15.45 -31.60
CA SER A 206 4.17 -15.88 -33.00
C SER A 206 5.63 -15.89 -33.47
N ARG A 207 6.49 -15.09 -32.84
CA ARG A 207 7.92 -14.95 -33.17
C ARG A 207 8.78 -15.49 -32.03
N ALA A 208 9.77 -16.30 -32.37
CA ALA A 208 10.75 -16.79 -31.40
C ALA A 208 11.72 -15.68 -30.96
N GLY A 209 12.33 -15.87 -29.79
CA GLY A 209 13.35 -15.00 -29.21
C GLY A 209 12.91 -14.31 -27.92
N ARG A 210 13.76 -13.40 -27.45
CA ARG A 210 13.57 -12.67 -26.21
C ARG A 210 12.39 -11.70 -26.31
N LEU A 211 11.55 -11.70 -25.28
CA LEU A 211 10.43 -10.78 -25.11
C LEU A 211 10.57 -10.03 -23.77
N ASP A 212 10.93 -8.74 -23.84
CA ASP A 212 11.00 -7.88 -22.66
C ASP A 212 9.65 -7.23 -22.40
N VAL A 213 9.01 -7.64 -21.31
CA VAL A 213 7.68 -7.19 -20.91
C VAL A 213 7.79 -6.18 -19.77
N ALA A 214 7.03 -5.10 -19.84
CA ALA A 214 6.95 -4.09 -18.79
C ALA A 214 5.49 -3.77 -18.45
N VAL A 215 5.20 -3.45 -17.18
CA VAL A 215 3.85 -3.05 -16.74
C VAL A 215 3.87 -1.74 -15.96
N ARG A 216 2.87 -0.90 -16.22
CA ARG A 216 2.63 0.32 -15.44
C ARG A 216 1.15 0.59 -15.24
N ALA A 217 0.77 0.92 -14.02
CA ALA A 217 -0.59 1.31 -13.67
C ALA A 217 -0.81 2.82 -13.75
N ARG A 218 -2.07 3.19 -14.01
CA ARG A 218 -2.61 4.55 -13.92
C ARG A 218 -3.80 4.55 -12.95
N SER A 219 -3.79 5.48 -12.02
CA SER A 219 -4.88 5.75 -11.08
C SER A 219 -5.89 6.73 -11.67
N ARG A 220 -7.14 6.70 -11.18
CA ARG A 220 -8.22 7.59 -11.63
C ARG A 220 -7.98 9.08 -11.37
N ASN A 221 -7.05 9.42 -10.48
CA ASN A 221 -6.60 10.79 -10.25
C ASN A 221 -5.47 11.23 -11.21
N GLY A 222 -5.13 10.41 -12.21
CA GLY A 222 -4.06 10.67 -13.18
C GLY A 222 -2.66 10.27 -12.71
N ALA A 223 -2.48 9.79 -11.46
CA ALA A 223 -1.19 9.31 -11.00
C ALA A 223 -0.73 8.07 -11.79
N LYS A 224 0.56 8.00 -12.09
CA LYS A 224 1.17 6.92 -12.89
C LYS A 224 2.52 6.53 -12.32
N GLN A 225 2.91 5.26 -12.48
CA GLN A 225 4.24 4.79 -12.08
C GLN A 225 5.36 5.53 -12.83
N PRO A 226 6.46 5.90 -12.15
CA PRO A 226 7.61 6.51 -12.79
C PRO A 226 8.50 5.48 -13.50
N ASP A 227 9.21 5.92 -14.54
CA ASP A 227 10.20 5.09 -15.23
C ASP A 227 11.55 5.04 -14.49
N LYS A 228 11.78 5.95 -13.53
CA LYS A 228 13.01 6.05 -12.74
C LYS A 228 12.70 6.03 -11.26
N LEU A 229 13.58 5.36 -10.51
CA LEU A 229 13.50 5.32 -9.05
C LEU A 229 13.76 6.70 -8.47
N THR A 230 12.93 7.13 -7.53
CA THR A 230 13.24 8.22 -6.61
C THR A 230 13.99 7.63 -5.41
N PRO A 231 15.33 7.77 -5.35
CA PRO A 231 16.10 7.15 -4.28
C PRO A 231 15.81 7.81 -2.93
N ASN A 232 15.75 7.00 -1.88
CA ASN A 232 15.73 7.49 -0.50
C ASN A 232 16.47 6.50 0.41
N PRO A 233 17.06 6.95 1.54
CA PRO A 233 17.91 6.11 2.37
C PRO A 233 17.23 4.85 2.92
N SER A 234 15.90 4.87 3.07
CA SER A 234 15.13 3.75 3.63
C SER A 234 14.59 2.79 2.56
N GLY A 235 14.73 3.10 1.27
CA GLY A 235 14.18 2.30 0.18
C GLY A 235 12.65 2.22 0.16
N TYR A 236 11.94 3.16 0.79
CA TYR A 236 10.48 3.19 0.75
C TYR A 236 9.97 3.69 -0.60
N HIS A 237 8.70 3.41 -0.89
CA HIS A 237 8.02 3.92 -2.08
C HIS A 237 8.64 3.51 -3.42
N ASP A 238 9.29 2.35 -3.49
CA ASP A 238 9.64 1.78 -4.79
C ASP A 238 8.36 1.41 -5.56
N ASN A 239 8.07 2.17 -6.62
CA ASN A 239 6.94 1.97 -7.51
C ASN A 239 7.32 2.10 -8.98
N ILE A 240 8.59 1.87 -9.33
CA ILE A 240 9.02 1.93 -10.72
C ILE A 240 8.29 0.90 -11.58
N VAL A 241 8.24 1.15 -12.89
CA VAL A 241 7.78 0.18 -13.88
C VAL A 241 8.50 -1.16 -13.68
N GLN A 242 7.75 -2.22 -13.42
CA GLN A 242 8.32 -3.56 -13.30
C GLN A 242 8.52 -4.16 -14.69
N THR A 243 9.67 -4.78 -14.91
CA THR A 243 9.99 -5.53 -16.13
C THR A 243 10.26 -7.00 -15.84
N VAL A 244 9.97 -7.85 -16.83
CA VAL A 244 10.39 -9.26 -16.86
C VAL A 244 10.88 -9.59 -18.27
N SER A 245 11.90 -10.44 -18.36
CA SER A 245 12.40 -10.94 -19.65
C SER A 245 11.92 -12.37 -19.85
N LEU A 246 11.24 -12.64 -20.95
CA LEU A 246 10.72 -13.95 -21.31
C LEU A 246 11.45 -14.45 -22.56
N GLU A 247 11.37 -15.75 -22.83
CA GLU A 247 11.92 -16.37 -24.03
C GLU A 247 10.82 -17.12 -24.78
N ILE A 248 10.65 -16.85 -26.07
CA ILE A 248 9.73 -17.60 -26.93
C ILE A 248 10.54 -18.63 -27.73
N ALA A 249 10.26 -19.92 -27.51
CA ALA A 249 10.96 -21.06 -28.11
C ALA A 249 10.04 -21.95 -28.94
#